data_AF-A0A9P7SFR7-F1
#
_entry.id   AF-A0A9P7SFR7-F1
#
_cell.length_a   1.000
_cell.length_b   1.000
_cell.length_c   1.000
_cell.angle_alpha   90.00
_cell.angle_beta   90.00
_cell.angle_gamma   90.00
#
_symmetry.space_group_name_H-M   'P 1'
#
loop_
_entity.id
_entity.type
_entity.pdbx_description
1 polymer ?
#
loop_
_entity_poly.entity_id
_entity_poly.type
_entity_poly.pdbx_seq_one_letter_code
_entity_poly.pdbx_strand_id
1 'polypeptide(L)'
;MKKLMQKTSETESLRIANARAEYEGREPPSVLRPELPPNKKQSFAEVMADLNKCPLFMTEMEENDDIAALQALSYEGTPLENALDFKIRGNECFKVRGYVDAREFYTKGIQLLAAEERRRNNSNNNNNNTANGPQTTTATTTDSSSNPEGAKEESPEEIASQREALEVLYVNRAACNLELENYRSCWTDCASALRLNPSNIKACYRSAIALLQVDRIEEALDICDRGLALDAANKPLQQVQGEILDRQERLAFKAEKAAALDETSQRREKLLQTALKARNIPTRTTEKPFVLGGGKIELVPDPDDPTSSLSFPAMLLYPEDYQLELVEAVNEMDTIEEHLSYVFPMPWDKQREYTIGNVSCFMETKDGGMLKLGRRVPLLEVLGTGKIEVEDEHLRIFVVPHDKADAWVTKYKKERAAERAAEMAKKRAGRGQGGGDVVVYGGASRLREASF
;
A
#
# COMPACT_ATOMS: atom_id res chain seq x y z
N MET A 1 9.31 49.63 -44.07
CA MET A 1 8.28 48.74 -43.48
C MET A 1 6.91 49.39 -43.30
N LYS A 2 6.76 50.56 -42.65
CA LYS A 2 5.42 51.20 -42.51
C LYS A 2 4.70 51.54 -43.84
N LYS A 3 5.42 52.01 -44.87
CA LYS A 3 4.85 52.26 -46.23
C LYS A 3 4.46 50.98 -46.99
N LEU A 4 5.00 49.81 -46.62
CA LEU A 4 4.68 48.54 -47.29
C LEU A 4 3.43 47.89 -46.66
N MET A 5 3.26 48.01 -45.34
CA MET A 5 2.05 47.54 -44.65
C MET A 5 0.81 48.41 -44.94
N GLN A 6 0.99 49.70 -45.22
CA GLN A 6 -0.12 50.58 -45.57
C GLN A 6 -0.65 50.31 -47.00
N LYS A 7 0.25 49.98 -47.95
CA LYS A 7 -0.11 49.57 -49.32
C LYS A 7 -0.80 48.20 -49.41
N THR A 8 -0.53 47.28 -48.48
CA THR A 8 -1.22 45.98 -48.42
C THR A 8 -2.58 46.08 -47.77
N SER A 9 -2.74 46.95 -46.76
CA SER A 9 -4.04 47.20 -46.11
C SER A 9 -5.06 47.86 -47.05
N GLU A 10 -4.62 48.80 -47.90
CA GLU A 10 -5.50 49.49 -48.85
C GLU A 10 -5.92 48.58 -50.02
N THR A 11 -5.07 47.66 -50.47
CA THR A 11 -5.39 46.70 -51.54
C THR A 11 -6.34 45.59 -51.09
N GLU A 12 -6.27 45.20 -49.82
CA GLU A 12 -7.18 44.22 -49.23
C GLU A 12 -8.56 44.83 -48.94
N SER A 13 -8.60 46.09 -48.52
CA SER A 13 -9.85 46.85 -48.31
C SER A 13 -10.61 47.11 -49.62
N LEU A 14 -9.91 47.42 -50.73
CA LEU A 14 -10.53 47.55 -52.05
C LEU A 14 -11.06 46.21 -52.61
N ARG A 15 -10.38 45.09 -52.32
CA ARG A 15 -10.85 43.75 -52.71
C ARG A 15 -12.13 43.36 -51.97
N ILE A 16 -12.21 43.67 -50.68
CA ILE A 16 -13.41 43.40 -49.86
C ILE A 16 -14.58 44.30 -50.27
N ALA A 17 -14.31 45.56 -50.65
CA ALA A 17 -15.34 46.49 -51.14
C ALA A 17 -15.89 46.08 -52.53
N ASN A 18 -15.03 45.65 -53.46
CA ASN A 18 -15.47 45.14 -54.77
C ASN A 18 -16.21 43.80 -54.67
N ALA A 19 -15.80 42.91 -53.77
CA ALA A 19 -16.50 41.65 -53.51
C ALA A 19 -17.89 41.86 -52.88
N ARG A 20 -18.09 42.93 -52.10
CA ARG A 20 -19.41 43.32 -51.58
C ARG A 20 -20.31 43.91 -52.67
N ALA A 21 -19.77 44.73 -53.56
CA ALA A 21 -20.53 45.33 -54.66
C ALA A 21 -20.99 44.28 -55.71
N GLU A 22 -20.24 43.18 -55.89
CA GLU A 22 -20.66 42.06 -56.75
C GLU A 22 -21.80 41.20 -56.14
N TYR A 23 -22.08 41.33 -54.85
CA TYR A 23 -23.08 40.53 -54.13
C TYR A 23 -24.41 41.27 -53.88
N GLU A 24 -24.46 42.60 -53.98
CA GLU A 24 -25.67 43.40 -53.69
C GLU A 24 -26.68 43.49 -54.85
N GLY A 25 -26.44 42.81 -55.98
CA GLY A 25 -27.28 42.93 -57.19
C GLY A 25 -27.77 41.64 -57.82
N ARG A 26 -27.58 40.47 -57.19
CA ARG A 26 -28.07 39.18 -57.74
C ARG A 26 -29.13 38.59 -56.83
N GLU A 27 -30.38 38.56 -57.31
CA GLU A 27 -31.37 37.65 -56.75
C GLU A 27 -30.82 36.22 -56.84
N PRO A 28 -30.84 35.45 -55.74
CA PRO A 28 -30.31 34.10 -55.75
C PRO A 28 -31.14 33.24 -56.72
N PRO A 29 -30.51 32.39 -57.56
CA PRO A 29 -31.27 31.46 -58.38
C PRO A 29 -32.12 30.59 -57.45
N SER A 30 -33.40 30.44 -57.82
CA SER A 30 -34.38 29.54 -57.22
C SER A 30 -33.90 28.09 -57.36
N VAL A 31 -32.91 27.70 -56.57
CA VAL A 31 -32.53 26.30 -56.39
C VAL A 31 -33.42 25.78 -55.27
N LEU A 32 -34.28 24.82 -55.63
CA LEU A 32 -35.14 24.05 -54.74
C LEU A 32 -34.36 23.69 -53.47
N ARG A 33 -34.67 24.37 -52.36
CA ARG A 33 -34.27 23.89 -51.04
C ARG A 33 -34.93 22.52 -50.88
N PRO A 34 -34.23 21.49 -50.39
CA PRO A 34 -34.91 20.27 -49.95
C PRO A 34 -35.98 20.72 -48.96
N GLU A 35 -37.25 20.51 -49.31
CA GLU A 35 -38.33 20.76 -48.36
C GLU A 35 -38.08 19.87 -47.15
N LEU A 36 -38.05 20.48 -45.96
CA LEU A 36 -38.03 19.73 -44.72
C LEU A 36 -39.26 18.79 -44.74
N PRO A 37 -39.09 17.49 -44.41
CA PRO A 37 -40.19 16.56 -44.40
C PRO A 37 -41.33 17.11 -43.54
N PRO A 38 -42.61 16.83 -43.88
CA PRO A 38 -43.76 17.43 -43.23
C PRO A 38 -43.64 17.28 -41.72
N ASN A 39 -43.72 18.43 -41.05
CA ASN A 39 -43.51 18.61 -39.62
C ASN A 39 -44.25 17.52 -38.83
N LYS A 40 -43.55 16.44 -38.42
CA LYS A 40 -44.03 15.65 -37.29
C LYS A 40 -44.09 16.65 -36.14
N LYS A 41 -45.25 16.81 -35.51
CA LYS A 41 -45.45 17.70 -34.36
C LYS A 41 -44.73 17.13 -33.13
N GLN A 42 -43.43 16.89 -33.24
CA GLN A 42 -42.59 16.43 -32.15
C GLN A 42 -42.16 17.66 -31.35
N SER A 43 -42.30 17.58 -30.03
CA SER A 43 -41.84 18.67 -29.16
C SER A 43 -40.32 18.76 -29.20
N PHE A 44 -39.74 19.91 -28.84
CA PHE A 44 -38.29 20.06 -28.73
C PHE A 44 -37.65 18.99 -27.82
N ALA A 45 -38.36 18.61 -26.75
CA ALA A 45 -37.93 17.53 -25.85
C ALA A 45 -37.88 16.16 -26.56
N GLU A 46 -38.81 15.90 -27.48
CA GLU A 46 -38.88 14.66 -28.25
C GLU A 46 -37.79 14.60 -29.33
N VAL A 47 -37.52 15.73 -29.99
CA VAL A 47 -36.38 15.85 -30.93
C VAL A 47 -35.05 15.69 -30.20
N MET A 48 -34.92 16.24 -28.99
CA MET A 48 -33.71 16.07 -28.18
C MET A 48 -33.57 14.64 -27.67
N ALA A 49 -34.67 13.96 -27.34
CA ALA A 49 -34.67 12.54 -27.00
C ALA A 49 -34.27 11.67 -28.20
N ASP A 50 -34.81 11.95 -29.40
CA ASP A 50 -34.44 11.25 -30.63
C ASP A 50 -32.97 11.53 -31.03
N LEU A 51 -32.46 12.73 -30.78
CA LEU A 51 -31.07 13.09 -31.02
C LEU A 51 -30.14 12.40 -30.01
N ASN A 52 -30.53 12.34 -28.73
CA ASN A 52 -29.80 11.58 -27.71
C ASN A 52 -29.79 10.07 -28.01
N LYS A 53 -30.74 9.56 -28.80
CA LYS A 53 -30.72 8.17 -29.27
C LYS A 53 -29.66 7.92 -30.36
N CYS A 54 -29.24 8.97 -31.08
CA CYS A 54 -28.18 8.87 -32.08
C CYS A 54 -26.81 8.74 -31.40
N PRO A 55 -26.00 7.72 -31.73
CA PRO A 55 -24.69 7.49 -31.10
C PRO A 55 -23.72 8.67 -31.18
N LEU A 56 -23.91 9.59 -32.14
CA LEU A 56 -23.07 10.77 -32.33
C LEU A 56 -23.37 11.91 -31.34
N PHE A 57 -24.57 11.94 -30.75
CA PHE A 57 -25.06 13.03 -29.89
C PHE A 57 -25.50 12.56 -28.49
N MET A 58 -25.37 11.26 -28.22
CA MET A 58 -25.79 10.64 -26.97
C MET A 58 -24.89 11.08 -25.79
N THR A 59 -25.52 11.50 -24.69
CA THR A 59 -24.82 11.93 -23.46
C THR A 59 -24.59 10.82 -22.45
N GLU A 60 -25.34 9.71 -22.53
CA GLU A 60 -25.25 8.54 -21.64
C GLU A 60 -25.36 7.24 -22.45
N MET A 61 -24.51 6.23 -22.20
CA MET A 61 -24.57 4.96 -22.94
C MET A 61 -25.79 4.11 -22.56
N GLU A 62 -26.88 4.23 -23.30
CA GLU A 62 -27.99 3.26 -23.29
C GLU A 62 -27.77 2.16 -24.35
N GLU A 63 -28.26 0.93 -24.09
CA GLU A 63 -28.24 -0.16 -25.08
C GLU A 63 -29.22 0.16 -26.22
N ASN A 64 -28.70 0.66 -27.35
CA ASN A 64 -29.47 0.95 -28.56
C ASN A 64 -29.00 0.04 -29.73
N ASP A 65 -29.94 -0.44 -30.53
CA ASP A 65 -29.68 -1.29 -31.72
C ASP A 65 -28.71 -0.63 -32.70
N ASP A 66 -28.72 0.70 -32.79
CA ASP A 66 -27.79 1.47 -33.63
C ASP A 66 -26.33 1.38 -33.14
N ILE A 67 -26.13 1.30 -31.82
CA ILE A 67 -24.81 1.12 -31.21
C ILE A 67 -24.35 -0.32 -31.44
N ALA A 68 -25.25 -1.30 -31.33
CA ALA A 68 -24.94 -2.70 -31.65
C ALA A 68 -24.56 -2.87 -33.13
N ALA A 69 -25.23 -2.17 -34.05
CA ALA A 69 -24.89 -2.16 -35.47
C ALA A 69 -23.51 -1.52 -35.75
N LEU A 70 -23.20 -0.38 -35.10
CA LEU A 70 -21.87 0.24 -35.19
C LEU A 70 -20.76 -0.62 -34.57
N GLN A 71 -21.06 -1.33 -33.48
CA GLN A 71 -20.14 -2.29 -32.89
C GLN A 71 -19.92 -3.48 -33.83
N ALA A 72 -20.95 -3.99 -34.48
CA ALA A 72 -20.83 -5.06 -35.48
C ALA A 72 -19.95 -4.64 -36.67
N LEU A 73 -20.11 -3.40 -37.18
CA LEU A 73 -19.25 -2.83 -38.21
C LEU A 73 -17.76 -2.80 -37.80
N SER A 74 -17.46 -2.63 -36.50
CA SER A 74 -16.09 -2.64 -36.00
C SER A 74 -15.43 -4.03 -35.97
N TYR A 75 -16.19 -5.10 -36.25
CA TYR A 75 -15.71 -6.48 -36.35
C TYR A 75 -15.96 -7.09 -37.75
N GLU A 76 -16.26 -6.28 -38.77
CA GLU A 76 -16.35 -6.74 -40.15
C GLU A 76 -14.95 -7.04 -40.72
N GLY A 77 -14.56 -8.32 -40.71
CA GLY A 77 -13.28 -8.75 -41.26
C GLY A 77 -12.78 -10.06 -40.66
N THR A 78 -11.61 -10.51 -41.11
CA THR A 78 -10.91 -11.62 -40.46
C THR A 78 -10.44 -11.22 -39.06
N PRO A 79 -10.26 -12.18 -38.12
CA PRO A 79 -9.75 -11.88 -36.78
C PRO A 79 -8.42 -11.10 -36.78
N LEU A 80 -7.56 -11.37 -37.79
CA LEU A 80 -6.29 -10.69 -37.97
C LEU A 80 -6.47 -9.22 -38.38
N GLU A 81 -7.32 -8.93 -39.38
CA GLU A 81 -7.61 -7.57 -39.83
C GLU A 81 -8.20 -6.73 -38.70
N ASN A 82 -9.21 -7.26 -38.01
CA ASN A 82 -9.82 -6.59 -36.86
C ASN A 82 -8.79 -6.26 -35.76
N ALA A 83 -7.89 -7.20 -35.45
CA ALA A 83 -6.84 -6.98 -34.46
C ALA A 83 -5.80 -5.92 -34.91
N LEU A 84 -5.49 -5.85 -36.21
CA LEU A 84 -4.61 -4.84 -36.78
C LEU A 84 -5.25 -3.45 -36.76
N ASP A 85 -6.55 -3.35 -37.00
CA ASP A 85 -7.29 -2.08 -36.89
C ASP A 85 -7.29 -1.56 -35.45
N PHE A 86 -7.54 -2.44 -34.47
CA PHE A 86 -7.40 -2.10 -33.06
C PHE A 86 -5.97 -1.67 -32.69
N LYS A 87 -4.95 -2.32 -33.27
CA LYS A 87 -3.55 -1.90 -33.11
C LYS A 87 -3.31 -0.48 -33.64
N ILE A 88 -3.85 -0.15 -34.82
CA ILE A 88 -3.68 1.17 -35.44
C ILE A 88 -4.33 2.25 -34.57
N ARG A 89 -5.59 2.07 -34.17
CA ARG A 89 -6.30 2.99 -33.28
C ARG A 89 -5.59 3.15 -31.93
N GLY A 90 -5.12 2.05 -31.35
CA GLY A 90 -4.33 2.07 -30.12
C GLY A 90 -3.03 2.86 -30.27
N ASN A 91 -2.33 2.73 -31.41
CA ASN A 91 -1.10 3.49 -31.69
C ASN A 91 -1.38 4.99 -31.84
N GLU A 92 -2.51 5.37 -32.44
CA GLU A 92 -2.95 6.77 -32.55
C GLU A 92 -3.22 7.37 -31.17
N CYS A 93 -3.98 6.67 -30.32
CA CYS A 93 -4.20 7.05 -28.92
C CYS A 93 -2.88 7.15 -28.13
N PHE A 94 -1.95 6.22 -28.35
CA PHE A 94 -0.65 6.22 -27.69
C PHE A 94 0.17 7.47 -28.06
N LYS A 95 0.15 7.89 -29.33
CA LYS A 95 0.86 9.11 -29.80
C LYS A 95 0.36 10.38 -29.13
N VAL A 96 -0.94 10.47 -28.84
CA VAL A 96 -1.54 11.62 -28.13
C VAL A 96 -1.47 11.49 -26.61
N ARG A 97 -0.71 10.51 -26.07
CA ARG A 97 -0.60 10.19 -24.64
C ARG A 97 -1.92 9.77 -23.98
N GLY A 98 -2.90 9.34 -24.78
CA GLY A 98 -4.14 8.73 -24.32
C GLY A 98 -3.92 7.26 -23.94
N TYR A 99 -3.15 7.00 -22.88
CA TYR A 99 -2.71 5.64 -22.55
C TYR A 99 -3.84 4.72 -22.06
N VAL A 100 -4.87 5.27 -21.43
CA VAL A 100 -6.05 4.52 -20.98
C VAL A 100 -6.81 3.98 -22.20
N ASP A 101 -7.15 4.85 -23.16
CA ASP A 101 -7.85 4.46 -24.38
C ASP A 101 -7.00 3.52 -25.25
N ALA A 102 -5.70 3.81 -25.37
CA ALA A 102 -4.77 2.94 -26.09
C ALA A 102 -4.74 1.51 -25.50
N ARG A 103 -4.70 1.40 -24.16
CA ARG A 103 -4.75 0.11 -23.45
C ARG A 103 -6.04 -0.65 -23.76
N GLU A 104 -7.18 0.03 -23.80
CA GLU A 104 -8.46 -0.60 -24.13
C GLU A 104 -8.49 -1.13 -25.57
N PHE A 105 -8.03 -0.34 -26.54
CA PHE A 105 -7.93 -0.79 -27.93
C PHE A 105 -7.00 -2.00 -28.09
N TYR A 106 -5.82 -1.99 -27.46
CA TYR A 106 -4.94 -3.16 -27.49
C TYR A 106 -5.57 -4.37 -26.80
N THR A 107 -6.31 -4.16 -25.71
CA THR A 107 -7.00 -5.25 -25.00
C THR A 107 -8.05 -5.92 -25.89
N LYS A 108 -8.83 -5.15 -26.66
CA LYS A 108 -9.79 -5.70 -27.63
C LYS A 108 -9.08 -6.55 -28.69
N GLY A 109 -8.00 -6.07 -29.28
CA GLY A 109 -7.20 -6.83 -30.24
C GLY A 109 -6.63 -8.14 -29.66
N ILE A 110 -6.12 -8.09 -28.43
CA ILE A 110 -5.60 -9.27 -27.71
C ILE A 110 -6.72 -10.28 -27.47
N GLN A 111 -7.91 -9.84 -27.03
CA GLN A 111 -9.03 -10.74 -26.74
C GLN A 111 -9.46 -11.54 -27.98
N LEU A 112 -9.49 -10.90 -29.15
CA LEU A 112 -9.81 -11.56 -30.42
C LEU A 112 -8.80 -12.65 -30.77
N LEU A 113 -7.51 -12.30 -30.83
CA LEU A 113 -6.46 -13.25 -31.24
C LEU A 113 -6.20 -14.33 -30.18
N ALA A 114 -6.32 -14.01 -28.89
CA ALA A 114 -6.22 -14.98 -27.82
C ALA A 114 -7.43 -15.92 -27.75
N ALA A 115 -8.61 -15.50 -28.21
CA ALA A 115 -9.74 -16.41 -28.41
C ALA A 115 -9.45 -17.40 -29.54
N GLU A 116 -8.83 -16.94 -30.64
CA GLU A 116 -8.41 -17.80 -31.74
C GLU A 116 -7.36 -18.82 -31.32
N GLU A 117 -6.36 -18.41 -30.55
CA GLU A 117 -5.36 -19.34 -29.99
C GLU A 117 -5.98 -20.39 -29.06
N ARG A 118 -6.95 -19.99 -28.21
CA ARG A 118 -7.68 -20.94 -27.36
C ARG A 118 -8.54 -21.91 -28.16
N ARG A 119 -9.23 -21.44 -29.21
CA ARG A 119 -10.04 -22.30 -30.09
C ARG A 119 -9.17 -23.35 -30.76
N ARG A 120 -8.00 -22.97 -31.28
CA ARG A 120 -7.01 -23.87 -31.88
C ARG A 120 -6.50 -24.92 -30.90
N ASN A 121 -6.13 -24.51 -29.69
CA ASN A 121 -5.66 -25.45 -28.65
C ASN A 121 -6.74 -26.46 -28.24
N ASN A 122 -8.00 -26.03 -28.14
CA ASN A 122 -9.12 -26.92 -27.83
C ASN A 122 -9.41 -27.91 -28.96
N SER A 123 -9.32 -27.47 -30.22
CA SER A 123 -9.48 -28.34 -31.39
C SER A 123 -8.41 -29.44 -31.44
N ASN A 124 -7.15 -29.08 -31.18
CA ASN A 124 -6.04 -30.04 -31.11
C ASN A 124 -6.19 -31.06 -29.97
N ASN A 125 -6.70 -30.64 -28.80
CA ASN A 125 -6.93 -31.56 -27.68
C ASN A 125 -8.06 -32.57 -27.95
N ASN A 126 -9.15 -32.14 -28.62
CA ASN A 126 -10.25 -33.04 -28.98
C ASN A 126 -9.84 -34.08 -30.03
N ASN A 127 -8.99 -33.70 -30.98
CA ASN A 127 -8.46 -34.65 -31.97
C ASN A 127 -7.52 -35.70 -31.35
N ASN A 128 -6.73 -35.33 -30.33
CA ASN A 128 -5.83 -36.25 -29.65
C ASN A 128 -6.53 -37.27 -28.74
N ASN A 129 -7.71 -36.92 -28.18
CA ASN A 129 -8.51 -37.84 -27.36
C ASN A 129 -9.34 -38.86 -28.18
N THR A 130 -9.46 -38.68 -29.49
CA THR A 130 -10.22 -39.59 -30.36
C THR A 130 -9.36 -40.74 -30.91
N ALA A 131 -8.05 -40.74 -30.63
CA ALA A 131 -7.10 -41.74 -31.13
C ALA A 131 -6.82 -42.91 -30.16
N ASN A 132 -7.36 -42.92 -28.93
CA ASN A 132 -7.16 -44.01 -27.96
C ASN A 132 -8.38 -44.21 -27.03
N GLY A 133 -9.35 -45.07 -27.39
CA GLY A 133 -10.36 -45.60 -26.45
C GLY A 133 -11.71 -45.99 -27.06
N PRO A 134 -12.41 -47.03 -26.54
CA PRO A 134 -13.28 -47.91 -27.33
C PRO A 134 -14.69 -47.36 -27.60
N GLN A 135 -15.28 -47.87 -28.69
CA GLN A 135 -16.68 -47.69 -29.05
C GLN A 135 -17.61 -48.11 -27.90
N THR A 136 -18.38 -47.15 -27.37
CA THR A 136 -19.62 -47.46 -26.65
C THR A 136 -20.75 -46.57 -27.16
N THR A 137 -21.73 -47.25 -27.72
CA THR A 137 -22.97 -46.74 -28.28
C THR A 137 -23.95 -46.35 -27.17
N THR A 138 -24.32 -45.08 -27.05
CA THR A 138 -25.64 -44.69 -26.55
C THR A 138 -26.00 -43.33 -27.13
N ALA A 139 -26.93 -43.36 -28.08
CA ALA A 139 -27.63 -42.19 -28.58
C ALA A 139 -28.52 -41.62 -27.46
N THR A 140 -28.39 -40.32 -27.19
CA THR A 140 -29.48 -39.55 -26.56
C THR A 140 -29.46 -38.15 -27.16
N THR A 141 -30.54 -37.87 -27.87
CA THR A 141 -30.93 -36.64 -28.53
C THR A 141 -31.25 -35.56 -27.51
N THR A 142 -30.51 -34.45 -27.54
CA THR A 142 -30.95 -33.17 -26.98
C THR A 142 -30.46 -32.03 -27.88
N ASP A 143 -31.42 -31.21 -28.30
CA ASP A 143 -31.28 -30.01 -29.10
C ASP A 143 -30.11 -29.11 -28.67
N SER A 144 -29.30 -28.70 -29.64
CA SER A 144 -28.42 -27.54 -29.57
C SER A 144 -28.33 -26.93 -30.96
N SER A 145 -29.37 -26.18 -31.30
CA SER A 145 -29.42 -25.29 -32.45
C SER A 145 -28.62 -24.01 -32.12
N SER A 146 -27.34 -24.02 -32.49
CA SER A 146 -26.61 -22.86 -33.05
C SER A 146 -25.17 -23.28 -33.35
N ASN A 147 -25.03 -24.07 -34.41
CA ASN A 147 -23.75 -24.31 -35.06
C ASN A 147 -23.30 -22.97 -35.66
N PRO A 148 -22.16 -22.35 -35.27
CA PRO A 148 -21.64 -21.24 -36.04
C PRO A 148 -20.99 -21.81 -37.30
N GLU A 149 -21.36 -21.21 -38.42
CA GLU A 149 -20.91 -21.52 -39.77
C GLU A 149 -19.38 -21.60 -39.88
N GLY A 150 -18.90 -22.67 -40.53
CA GLY A 150 -17.65 -22.69 -41.31
C GLY A 150 -16.35 -22.33 -40.58
N ALA A 151 -15.76 -23.30 -39.88
CA ALA A 151 -14.33 -23.26 -39.59
C ALA A 151 -13.55 -23.39 -40.92
N LYS A 152 -13.17 -22.27 -41.53
CA LYS A 152 -12.10 -22.27 -42.54
C LYS A 152 -10.85 -22.76 -41.84
N GLU A 153 -10.23 -23.82 -42.36
CA GLU A 153 -8.90 -24.25 -41.92
C GLU A 153 -7.92 -23.10 -42.17
N GLU A 154 -7.48 -22.43 -41.10
CA GLU A 154 -6.50 -21.34 -41.18
C GLU A 154 -5.18 -21.88 -41.72
N SER A 155 -4.58 -21.18 -42.68
CA SER A 155 -3.26 -21.56 -43.19
C SER A 155 -2.21 -21.41 -42.07
N PRO A 156 -1.18 -22.29 -42.00
CA PRO A 156 -0.08 -22.12 -41.05
C PRO A 156 0.59 -20.73 -41.08
N GLU A 157 0.57 -20.07 -42.25
CA GLU A 157 1.06 -18.71 -42.43
C GLU A 157 0.18 -17.67 -41.71
N GLU A 158 -1.14 -17.82 -41.80
CA GLU A 158 -2.10 -16.93 -41.12
C GLU A 158 -1.97 -17.07 -39.59
N ILE A 159 -1.78 -18.29 -39.09
CA ILE A 159 -1.53 -18.57 -37.68
C ILE A 159 -0.26 -17.86 -37.19
N ALA A 160 0.81 -17.90 -37.98
CA ALA A 160 2.06 -17.22 -37.67
C ALA A 160 1.87 -15.69 -37.62
N SER A 161 1.19 -15.12 -38.62
CA SER A 161 0.88 -13.68 -38.66
C SER A 161 0.00 -13.23 -37.49
N GLN A 162 -0.98 -14.06 -37.08
CA GLN A 162 -1.79 -13.78 -35.89
C GLN A 162 -0.94 -13.79 -34.61
N ARG A 163 0.00 -14.73 -34.46
CA ARG A 163 0.90 -14.77 -33.29
C ARG A 163 1.85 -13.57 -33.24
N GLU A 164 2.38 -13.16 -34.39
CA GLU A 164 3.20 -11.93 -34.50
C GLU A 164 2.38 -10.68 -34.14
N ALA A 165 1.15 -10.56 -34.64
CA ALA A 165 0.26 -9.45 -34.29
C ALA A 165 -0.08 -9.44 -32.79
N LEU A 166 -0.31 -10.62 -32.21
CA LEU A 166 -0.60 -10.78 -30.78
C LEU A 166 0.61 -10.40 -29.90
N GLU A 167 1.83 -10.78 -30.30
CA GLU A 167 3.08 -10.37 -29.65
C GLU A 167 3.18 -8.83 -29.59
N VAL A 168 3.01 -8.16 -30.73
CA VAL A 168 3.10 -6.70 -30.82
C VAL A 168 2.04 -6.02 -29.96
N LEU A 169 0.81 -6.55 -29.94
CA LEU A 169 -0.28 -6.03 -29.11
C LEU A 169 0.04 -6.14 -27.61
N TYR A 170 0.57 -7.29 -27.15
CA TYR A 170 1.01 -7.44 -25.75
C TYR A 170 2.11 -6.44 -25.39
N VAL A 171 3.11 -6.29 -26.26
CA VAL A 171 4.22 -5.35 -26.07
C VAL A 171 3.71 -3.90 -25.98
N ASN A 172 2.79 -3.51 -26.86
CA ASN A 172 2.20 -2.17 -26.86
C ASN A 172 1.29 -1.91 -25.65
N ARG A 173 0.51 -2.90 -25.23
CA ARG A 173 -0.27 -2.80 -23.98
C ARG A 173 0.63 -2.69 -22.75
N ALA A 174 1.73 -3.44 -22.73
CA ALA A 174 2.74 -3.32 -21.67
C ALA A 174 3.34 -1.91 -21.60
N ALA A 175 3.58 -1.26 -22.75
CA ALA A 175 4.02 0.13 -22.80
C ALA A 175 3.01 1.06 -22.11
N CYS A 176 1.71 0.91 -22.42
CA CYS A 176 0.66 1.70 -21.78
C CYS A 176 0.62 1.45 -20.27
N ASN A 177 0.73 0.19 -19.86
CA ASN A 177 0.74 -0.17 -18.45
C ASN A 177 1.97 0.37 -17.70
N LEU A 178 3.12 0.49 -18.37
CA LEU A 178 4.31 1.11 -17.80
C LEU A 178 4.11 2.62 -17.57
N GLU A 179 3.57 3.32 -18.56
CA GLU A 179 3.27 4.77 -18.47
C GLU A 179 2.15 5.07 -17.45
N LEU A 180 1.24 4.13 -17.24
CA LEU A 180 0.16 4.21 -16.23
C LEU A 180 0.60 3.69 -14.84
N GLU A 181 1.88 3.40 -14.63
CA GLU A 181 2.44 2.85 -13.37
C GLU A 181 1.79 1.53 -12.91
N ASN A 182 1.11 0.83 -13.82
CA ASN A 182 0.54 -0.50 -13.60
C ASN A 182 1.63 -1.57 -13.82
N TYR A 183 2.65 -1.55 -12.97
CA TYR A 183 3.85 -2.37 -13.14
C TYR A 183 3.53 -3.86 -13.26
N ARG A 184 2.62 -4.38 -12.42
CA ARG A 184 2.22 -5.80 -12.44
C ARG A 184 1.63 -6.26 -13.76
N SER A 185 0.74 -5.44 -14.31
CA SER A 185 0.15 -5.71 -15.61
C SER A 185 1.20 -5.61 -16.72
N CYS A 186 2.14 -4.66 -16.62
CA CYS A 186 3.23 -4.49 -17.58
C CYS A 186 4.11 -5.74 -17.71
N TRP A 187 4.69 -6.26 -16.62
CA TRP A 187 5.56 -7.44 -16.72
C TRP A 187 4.78 -8.71 -17.08
N THR A 188 3.49 -8.79 -16.73
CA THR A 188 2.61 -9.93 -17.13
C THR A 188 2.35 -9.93 -18.64
N ASP A 189 2.14 -8.75 -19.22
CA ASP A 189 2.00 -8.58 -20.66
C ASP A 189 3.33 -8.88 -21.38
N CYS A 190 4.45 -8.42 -20.82
CA CYS A 190 5.77 -8.73 -21.35
C CYS A 190 6.08 -10.23 -21.27
N ALA A 191 5.73 -10.92 -20.18
CA ALA A 191 5.85 -12.37 -20.08
C ALA A 191 4.98 -13.09 -21.12
N SER A 192 3.80 -12.55 -21.45
CA SER A 192 2.95 -13.09 -22.52
C SER A 192 3.58 -12.91 -23.89
N ALA A 193 4.17 -11.74 -24.17
CA ALA A 193 4.91 -11.51 -25.40
C ALA A 193 6.16 -12.40 -25.51
N LEU A 194 6.92 -12.58 -24.43
CA LEU A 194 8.14 -13.42 -24.42
C LEU A 194 7.84 -14.91 -24.59
N ARG A 195 6.63 -15.37 -24.24
CA ARG A 195 6.17 -16.74 -24.56
C ARG A 195 5.95 -16.94 -26.05
N LEU A 196 5.54 -15.91 -26.78
CA LEU A 196 5.35 -15.93 -28.23
C LEU A 196 6.68 -15.74 -28.96
N ASN A 197 7.46 -14.75 -28.52
CA ASN A 197 8.76 -14.40 -29.06
C ASN A 197 9.78 -14.15 -27.94
N PRO A 198 10.59 -15.17 -27.60
CA PRO A 198 11.62 -15.03 -26.57
C PRO A 198 12.73 -14.01 -26.91
N SER A 199 12.87 -13.62 -28.18
CA SER A 199 13.89 -12.69 -28.64
C SER A 199 13.49 -11.21 -28.59
N ASN A 200 12.32 -10.90 -28.02
CA ASN A 200 11.82 -9.52 -27.97
C ASN A 200 12.50 -8.67 -26.87
N ILE A 201 13.49 -7.88 -27.30
CA ILE A 201 14.27 -6.98 -26.44
C ILE A 201 13.40 -5.89 -25.78
N LYS A 202 12.34 -5.40 -26.46
CA LYS A 202 11.45 -4.36 -25.89
C LYS A 202 10.64 -4.89 -24.72
N ALA A 203 10.20 -6.15 -24.79
CA ALA A 203 9.51 -6.82 -23.69
C ALA A 203 10.45 -7.02 -22.49
N CYS A 204 11.70 -7.44 -22.72
CA CYS A 204 12.70 -7.52 -21.65
C CYS A 204 12.94 -6.17 -20.99
N TYR A 205 13.18 -5.11 -21.77
CA TYR A 205 13.42 -3.75 -21.25
C TYR A 205 12.26 -3.24 -20.40
N ARG A 206 11.01 -3.32 -20.90
CA ARG A 206 9.83 -2.84 -20.16
C ARG A 206 9.57 -3.64 -18.90
N SER A 207 9.78 -4.96 -18.95
CA SER A 207 9.66 -5.82 -17.78
C SER A 207 10.73 -5.52 -16.73
N ALA A 208 11.98 -5.29 -17.13
CA ALA A 208 13.06 -4.93 -16.21
C ALA A 208 12.76 -3.62 -15.47
N ILE A 209 12.29 -2.58 -16.18
CA ILE A 209 11.88 -1.31 -15.56
C ILE A 209 10.71 -1.52 -14.61
N ALA A 210 9.66 -2.23 -15.04
CA ALA A 210 8.49 -2.46 -14.20
C ALA A 210 8.84 -3.20 -12.90
N LEU A 211 9.75 -4.19 -12.97
CA LEU A 211 10.24 -4.94 -11.81
C LEU A 211 11.14 -4.08 -10.90
N LEU A 212 11.97 -3.21 -11.48
CA LEU A 212 12.80 -2.27 -10.73
C LEU A 212 11.94 -1.29 -9.90
N GLN A 213 10.84 -0.78 -10.46
CA GLN A 213 9.95 0.16 -9.75
C GLN A 213 9.23 -0.48 -8.55
N VAL A 214 9.08 -1.80 -8.52
CA VAL A 214 8.47 -2.54 -7.39
C VAL A 214 9.51 -3.23 -6.50
N ASP A 215 10.79 -2.86 -6.62
CA ASP A 215 11.92 -3.43 -5.86
C ASP A 215 12.08 -4.96 -5.99
N ARG A 216 11.60 -5.56 -7.08
CA ARG A 216 11.86 -6.98 -7.40
C ARG A 216 13.18 -7.11 -8.15
N ILE A 217 14.26 -6.78 -7.44
CA ILE A 217 15.61 -6.60 -8.00
C ILE A 217 16.15 -7.87 -8.67
N GLU A 218 16.01 -9.04 -8.02
CA GLU A 218 16.53 -10.31 -8.55
C GLU A 218 15.91 -10.66 -9.90
N GLU A 219 14.59 -10.50 -10.03
CA GLU A 219 13.86 -10.79 -11.26
C GLU A 219 14.11 -9.72 -12.34
N ALA A 220 14.28 -8.46 -11.93
CA ALA A 220 14.65 -7.39 -12.84
C ALA A 220 16.02 -7.67 -13.48
N LEU A 221 16.99 -8.12 -12.67
CA LEU A 221 18.33 -8.47 -13.12
C LEU A 221 18.30 -9.66 -14.07
N ASP A 222 17.59 -10.75 -13.73
CA ASP A 222 17.47 -11.93 -14.59
C ASP A 222 16.86 -11.61 -15.96
N ILE A 223 15.81 -10.79 -16.01
CA ILE A 223 15.21 -10.33 -17.27
C ILE A 223 16.19 -9.45 -18.06
N CYS A 224 16.91 -8.56 -17.37
CA CYS A 224 17.87 -7.66 -18.00
C CYS A 224 19.05 -8.43 -18.61
N ASP A 225 19.58 -9.42 -17.89
CA ASP A 225 20.66 -10.29 -18.34
C ASP A 225 20.23 -11.11 -19.55
N ARG A 226 18.99 -11.63 -19.56
CA ARG A 226 18.40 -12.28 -20.74
C ARG A 226 18.31 -11.33 -21.94
N GLY A 227 17.91 -10.08 -21.72
CA GLY A 227 17.86 -9.05 -22.76
C GLY A 227 19.24 -8.72 -23.34
N LEU A 228 20.25 -8.59 -22.48
CA LEU A 228 21.63 -8.32 -22.89
C LEU A 228 22.32 -9.53 -23.53
N ALA A 229 21.90 -10.75 -23.20
CA ALA A 229 22.35 -11.96 -23.91
C ALA A 229 21.87 -11.99 -25.38
N LEU A 230 20.72 -11.36 -25.67
CA LEU A 230 20.20 -11.21 -27.04
C LEU A 230 20.87 -10.05 -27.79
N ASP A 231 21.02 -8.90 -27.13
CA ASP A 231 21.67 -7.71 -27.67
C ASP A 231 22.55 -7.04 -26.61
N ALA A 232 23.83 -7.41 -26.59
CA ALA A 232 24.79 -6.89 -25.64
C ALA A 232 25.11 -5.40 -25.84
N ALA A 233 24.82 -4.84 -27.03
CA ALA A 233 25.08 -3.44 -27.36
C ALA A 233 23.90 -2.51 -27.04
N ASN A 234 22.83 -3.04 -26.44
CA ASN A 234 21.62 -2.31 -26.14
C ASN A 234 21.82 -1.29 -25.00
N LYS A 235 22.08 -0.02 -25.34
CA LYS A 235 22.31 1.05 -24.36
C LYS A 235 21.17 1.21 -23.32
N PRO A 236 19.88 1.19 -23.70
CA PRO A 236 18.79 1.27 -22.73
C PRO A 236 18.80 0.16 -21.68
N LEU A 237 19.06 -1.09 -22.08
CA LEU A 237 19.16 -2.21 -21.13
C LEU A 237 20.40 -2.10 -20.25
N GLN A 238 21.55 -1.70 -20.79
CA GLN A 238 22.76 -1.46 -19.99
C GLN A 238 22.54 -0.39 -18.91
N GLN A 239 21.81 0.68 -19.26
CA GLN A 239 21.44 1.71 -18.29
C GLN A 239 20.55 1.15 -17.19
N VAL A 240 19.50 0.41 -17.55
CA VAL A 240 18.60 -0.22 -16.57
C VAL A 240 19.34 -1.23 -15.69
N GLN A 241 20.29 -1.98 -16.24
CA GLN A 241 21.14 -2.88 -15.46
C GLN A 241 21.94 -2.12 -14.39
N GLY A 242 22.55 -0.98 -14.76
CA GLY A 242 23.23 -0.11 -13.81
C GLY A 242 22.30 0.40 -12.70
N GLU A 243 21.11 0.87 -13.08
CA GLU A 243 20.09 1.32 -12.11
C GLU A 243 19.63 0.20 -11.15
N ILE A 244 19.51 -1.04 -11.65
CA ILE A 244 19.17 -2.22 -10.84
C ILE A 244 20.30 -2.53 -9.84
N LEU A 245 21.56 -2.53 -10.28
CA LEU A 245 22.71 -2.78 -9.42
C LEU A 245 22.86 -1.70 -8.34
N ASP A 246 22.74 -0.43 -8.70
CA ASP A 246 22.76 0.69 -7.75
C ASP A 246 21.62 0.57 -6.72
N ARG A 247 20.43 0.14 -7.16
CA ARG A 247 19.29 -0.11 -6.28
C ARG A 247 19.55 -1.30 -5.35
N GLN A 248 20.16 -2.36 -5.85
CA GLN A 248 20.54 -3.55 -5.08
C GLN A 248 21.49 -3.20 -3.94
N GLU A 249 22.56 -2.46 -4.24
CA GLU A 249 23.54 -2.03 -3.24
C GLU A 249 22.90 -1.15 -2.17
N ARG A 250 22.04 -0.20 -2.56
CA ARG A 250 21.35 0.67 -1.60
C ARG A 250 20.40 -0.11 -0.68
N LEU A 251 19.67 -1.09 -1.22
CA LEU A 251 18.78 -1.94 -0.42
C LEU A 251 19.59 -2.85 0.51
N ALA A 252 20.69 -3.44 0.03
CA ALA A 252 21.60 -4.24 0.84
C ALA A 252 22.19 -3.42 2.00
N PHE A 253 22.68 -2.21 1.73
CA PHE A 253 23.20 -1.31 2.76
C PHE A 253 22.15 -0.96 3.82
N LYS A 254 20.91 -0.66 3.39
CA LYS A 254 19.81 -0.40 4.32
C LYS A 254 19.47 -1.62 5.17
N ALA A 255 19.44 -2.81 4.56
CA ALA A 255 19.15 -4.07 5.24
C ALA A 255 20.24 -4.43 6.26
N GLU A 256 21.51 -4.27 5.90
CA GLU A 256 22.66 -4.51 6.80
C GLU A 256 22.61 -3.57 8.00
N LYS A 257 22.38 -2.27 7.78
CA LYS A 257 22.24 -1.30 8.87
C LYS A 257 21.07 -1.62 9.80
N ALA A 258 19.93 -2.02 9.24
CA ALA A 258 18.77 -2.43 10.02
C ALA A 258 19.06 -3.69 10.85
N ALA A 259 19.70 -4.70 10.24
CA ALA A 259 20.09 -5.92 10.93
C ALA A 259 21.08 -5.66 12.08
N ALA A 260 22.07 -4.77 11.88
CA ALA A 260 23.02 -4.40 12.92
C ALA A 260 22.35 -3.68 14.12
N LEU A 261 21.37 -2.81 13.85
CA LEU A 261 20.58 -2.14 14.89
C LEU A 261 19.69 -3.13 15.65
N ASP A 262 19.03 -4.05 14.94
CA ASP A 262 18.21 -5.10 15.54
C ASP A 262 19.07 -6.04 16.41
N GLU A 263 20.25 -6.44 15.95
CA GLU A 263 21.17 -7.28 16.71
C GLU A 263 21.64 -6.55 17.99
N THR A 264 22.00 -5.27 17.87
CA THR A 264 22.41 -4.45 19.02
C THR A 264 21.27 -4.31 20.02
N SER A 265 20.05 -4.05 19.55
CA SER A 265 18.87 -3.93 20.40
C SER A 265 18.55 -5.23 21.13
N GLN A 266 18.61 -6.38 20.44
CA GLN A 266 18.40 -7.70 21.05
C GLN A 266 19.48 -8.04 22.07
N ARG A 267 20.73 -7.69 21.78
CA ARG A 267 21.86 -7.89 22.69
C ARG A 267 21.67 -7.08 23.97
N ARG A 268 21.32 -5.80 23.85
CA ARG A 268 21.06 -4.89 24.99
C ARG A 268 19.88 -5.34 25.82
N GLU A 269 18.77 -5.75 25.19
CA GLU A 269 17.62 -6.30 25.90
C GLU A 269 18.01 -7.53 26.72
N LYS A 270 18.79 -8.45 26.13
CA LYS A 270 19.27 -9.64 26.85
C LYS A 270 20.19 -9.28 28.02
N LEU A 271 21.07 -8.30 27.85
CA LEU A 271 21.94 -7.79 28.92
C LEU A 271 21.11 -7.17 30.05
N LEU A 272 20.16 -6.31 29.71
CA LEU A 272 19.24 -5.68 30.65
C LEU A 272 18.46 -6.71 31.47
N GLN A 273 17.88 -7.72 30.82
CA GLN A 273 17.18 -8.81 31.50
C GLN A 273 18.10 -9.61 32.42
N THR A 274 19.38 -9.78 32.04
CA THR A 274 20.37 -10.46 32.87
C THR A 274 20.74 -9.61 34.08
N ALA A 275 20.92 -8.30 33.89
CA ALA A 275 21.20 -7.33 34.94
C ALA A 275 20.06 -7.24 35.98
N LEU A 276 18.80 -7.19 35.53
CA LEU A 276 17.61 -7.20 36.40
C LEU A 276 17.53 -8.48 37.24
N LYS A 277 17.76 -9.64 36.62
CA LYS A 277 17.77 -10.94 37.31
C LYS A 277 18.90 -11.06 38.33
N ALA A 278 20.11 -10.62 37.98
CA ALA A 278 21.27 -10.65 38.88
C ALA A 278 21.04 -9.81 40.15
N ARG A 279 20.26 -8.74 40.02
CA ARG A 279 19.87 -7.85 41.12
C ARG A 279 18.58 -8.25 41.83
N ASN A 280 17.95 -9.37 41.44
CA ASN A 280 16.68 -9.84 42.02
C ASN A 280 15.53 -8.81 41.91
N ILE A 281 15.47 -8.08 40.78
CA ILE A 281 14.43 -7.08 40.50
C ILE A 281 13.36 -7.70 39.60
N PRO A 282 12.15 -7.99 40.10
CA PRO A 282 11.06 -8.52 39.28
C PRO A 282 10.40 -7.40 38.46
N THR A 283 10.04 -7.72 37.22
CA THR A 283 9.31 -6.82 36.30
C THR A 283 7.98 -7.45 35.90
N ARG A 284 6.96 -6.61 35.68
CA ARG A 284 5.63 -7.03 35.22
C ARG A 284 5.08 -6.10 34.18
N THR A 285 4.57 -6.66 33.09
CA THR A 285 3.82 -5.92 32.08
C THR A 285 2.32 -6.16 32.30
N THR A 286 1.53 -5.09 32.33
CA THR A 286 0.07 -5.15 32.47
C THR A 286 -0.62 -5.33 31.11
N GLU A 287 -1.92 -5.70 31.11
CA GLU A 287 -2.70 -5.86 29.88
C GLU A 287 -2.83 -4.55 29.08
N LYS A 288 -2.74 -3.40 29.77
CA LYS A 288 -2.75 -2.07 29.19
C LYS A 288 -1.53 -1.30 29.71
N PRO A 289 -0.37 -1.49 29.08
CA PRO A 289 0.86 -0.83 29.50
C PRO A 289 0.67 0.67 29.52
N PHE A 290 1.13 1.31 30.59
CA PHE A 290 1.16 2.76 30.67
C PHE A 290 2.21 3.29 29.68
N VAL A 291 1.76 3.90 28.58
CA VAL A 291 2.64 4.66 27.69
C VAL A 291 2.67 6.10 28.20
N LEU A 292 3.34 6.30 29.33
CA LEU A 292 3.77 7.62 29.75
C LEU A 292 5.04 7.92 28.94
N GLY A 293 5.04 9.01 28.17
CA GLY A 293 6.25 9.44 27.50
C GLY A 293 7.32 9.71 28.56
N GLY A 294 8.46 9.03 28.48
CA GLY A 294 9.55 9.16 29.45
C GLY A 294 10.29 7.85 29.64
N GLY A 295 11.46 7.75 29.03
CA GLY A 295 12.48 6.71 29.27
C GLY A 295 12.07 5.24 29.10
N LYS A 296 13.06 4.37 29.08
CA LYS A 296 12.92 2.92 29.32
C LYS A 296 13.93 2.55 30.38
N ILE A 297 13.78 1.38 30.99
CA ILE A 297 14.85 0.86 31.85
C ILE A 297 16.10 0.66 30.99
N GLU A 298 17.23 1.20 31.41
CA GLU A 298 18.50 1.10 30.69
C GLU A 298 19.68 0.95 31.63
N LEU A 299 20.79 0.46 31.09
CA LEU A 299 22.06 0.39 31.78
C LEU A 299 22.84 1.68 31.50
N VAL A 300 23.30 2.34 32.56
CA VAL A 300 24.00 3.63 32.54
C VAL A 300 25.29 3.51 33.37
N PRO A 301 26.42 4.09 32.93
CA PRO A 301 26.60 4.95 31.76
C PRO A 301 26.71 4.22 30.43
N ASP A 302 27.08 2.93 30.45
CA ASP A 302 27.26 2.13 29.25
C ASP A 302 26.17 1.05 29.13
N PRO A 303 25.32 1.09 28.08
CA PRO A 303 24.25 0.11 27.88
C PRO A 303 24.74 -1.30 27.51
N ASP A 304 26.01 -1.43 27.11
CA ASP A 304 26.61 -2.68 26.69
C ASP A 304 27.50 -3.32 27.79
N ASP A 305 27.69 -2.64 28.92
CA ASP A 305 28.43 -3.15 30.09
C ASP A 305 27.46 -3.72 31.16
N PRO A 306 27.53 -5.02 31.51
CA PRO A 306 26.69 -5.60 32.55
C PRO A 306 26.97 -5.06 33.97
N THR A 307 28.12 -4.41 34.19
CA THR A 307 28.49 -3.81 35.48
C THR A 307 27.93 -2.39 35.66
N SER A 308 27.44 -1.77 34.58
CA SER A 308 26.70 -0.51 34.64
C SER A 308 25.51 -0.60 35.58
N SER A 309 25.16 0.53 36.19
CA SER A 309 23.98 0.67 37.04
C SER A 309 22.69 0.70 36.22
N LEU A 310 21.60 0.20 36.78
CA LEU A 310 20.28 0.35 36.19
C LEU A 310 19.71 1.75 36.45
N SER A 311 19.15 2.35 35.41
CA SER A 311 18.35 3.55 35.45
C SER A 311 16.90 3.21 35.13
N PHE A 312 15.96 3.75 35.90
CA PHE A 312 14.54 3.51 35.76
C PHE A 312 13.78 4.81 35.55
N PRO A 313 12.80 4.85 34.65
CA PRO A 313 11.74 5.84 34.70
C PRO A 313 10.95 5.69 36.01
N ALA A 314 10.60 6.79 36.67
CA ALA A 314 9.89 6.78 37.93
C ALA A 314 8.71 7.77 37.95
N MET A 315 7.56 7.28 38.36
CA MET A 315 6.39 8.08 38.71
C MET A 315 6.40 8.42 40.19
N LEU A 316 6.51 9.70 40.51
CA LEU A 316 6.31 10.23 41.85
C LEU A 316 4.83 10.61 41.99
N LEU A 317 4.12 9.87 42.84
CA LEU A 317 2.68 10.01 43.06
C LEU A 317 2.45 10.79 44.36
N TYR A 318 1.68 11.87 44.28
CA TYR A 318 1.30 12.71 45.42
C TYR A 318 -0.20 12.56 45.68
N PRO A 319 -0.63 11.51 46.42
CA PRO A 319 -2.02 11.10 46.48
C PRO A 319 -2.94 12.06 47.24
N GLU A 320 -2.42 12.86 48.17
CA GLU A 320 -3.22 13.83 48.92
C GLU A 320 -3.65 15.03 48.05
N ASP A 321 -2.80 15.40 47.09
CA ASP A 321 -3.01 16.54 46.17
C ASP A 321 -3.40 16.11 44.75
N TYR A 322 -3.50 14.79 44.52
CA TYR A 322 -3.79 14.16 43.23
C TYR A 322 -2.85 14.63 42.11
N GLN A 323 -1.57 14.80 42.44
CA GLN A 323 -0.51 15.17 41.49
C GLN A 323 0.39 13.97 41.16
N LEU A 324 1.03 14.05 40.00
CA LEU A 324 2.02 13.10 39.50
C LEU A 324 3.18 13.90 38.91
N GLU A 325 4.41 13.51 39.21
CA GLU A 325 5.61 13.95 38.52
C GLU A 325 6.31 12.73 37.88
N LEU A 326 6.84 12.90 36.66
CA LEU A 326 7.59 11.85 35.97
C LEU A 326 9.07 12.22 35.94
N VAL A 327 9.90 11.32 36.47
CA VAL A 327 11.35 11.42 36.40
C VAL A 327 11.84 10.40 35.39
N GLU A 328 12.50 10.86 34.33
CA GLU A 328 12.92 9.99 33.21
C GLU A 328 14.00 8.97 33.62
N ALA A 329 14.89 9.35 34.54
CA ALA A 329 16.05 8.56 34.92
C ALA A 329 16.31 8.63 36.43
N VAL A 330 16.01 7.53 37.12
CA VAL A 330 16.28 7.28 38.53
C VAL A 330 17.30 6.15 38.61
N ASN A 331 18.52 6.46 39.07
CA ASN A 331 19.59 5.48 39.15
C ASN A 331 19.40 4.60 40.39
N GLU A 332 19.66 3.30 40.27
CA GLU A 332 19.55 2.36 41.39
C GLU A 332 20.53 2.66 42.54
N MET A 333 21.67 3.28 42.26
CA MET A 333 22.69 3.61 43.25
C MET A 333 22.34 4.87 44.05
N ASP A 334 21.45 5.71 43.52
CA ASP A 334 21.02 6.95 44.15
C ASP A 334 19.95 6.67 45.22
N THR A 335 19.86 7.61 46.15
CA THR A 335 18.86 7.60 47.21
C THR A 335 17.61 8.36 46.82
N ILE A 336 16.47 8.04 47.45
CA ILE A 336 15.25 8.80 47.19
C ILE A 336 15.37 10.27 47.63
N GLU A 337 16.18 10.56 48.65
CA GLU A 337 16.45 11.92 49.11
C GLU A 337 17.14 12.77 48.03
N GLU A 338 18.13 12.20 47.33
CA GLU A 338 18.81 12.86 46.20
C GLU A 338 17.84 13.14 45.05
N HIS A 339 16.97 12.18 44.72
CA HIS A 339 15.99 12.38 43.66
C HIS A 339 14.92 13.42 44.01
N LEU A 340 14.46 13.48 45.26
CA LEU A 340 13.53 14.53 45.70
C LEU A 340 14.18 15.91 45.77
N SER A 341 15.50 16.00 45.90
CA SER A 341 16.21 17.28 46.07
C SER A 341 16.12 18.19 44.85
N TYR A 342 16.04 17.62 43.64
CA TYR A 342 15.85 18.39 42.40
C TYR A 342 14.38 18.53 41.99
N VAL A 343 13.49 17.69 42.52
CA VAL A 343 12.04 17.80 42.28
C VAL A 343 11.42 18.89 43.15
N PHE A 344 11.90 19.06 44.38
CA PHE A 344 11.38 20.06 45.30
C PHE A 344 12.12 21.40 45.19
N PRO A 345 11.40 22.54 45.35
CA PRO A 345 9.97 22.68 45.61
C PRO A 345 9.12 22.63 44.33
N MET A 346 7.94 22.04 44.41
CA MET A 346 7.03 21.94 43.27
C MET A 346 6.14 23.19 43.15
N PRO A 347 5.82 23.67 41.93
CA PRO A 347 5.04 24.91 41.75
C PRO A 347 3.63 24.89 42.35
N TRP A 348 3.01 23.71 42.44
CA TRP A 348 1.65 23.54 42.93
C TRP A 348 1.56 23.46 44.45
N ASP A 349 2.65 23.16 45.15
CA ASP A 349 2.70 23.07 46.62
C ASP A 349 2.79 24.48 47.25
N LYS A 350 1.65 25.17 47.27
CA LYS A 350 1.54 26.52 47.85
C LYS A 350 1.78 26.53 49.36
N GLN A 351 1.50 25.42 50.04
CA GLN A 351 1.57 25.28 51.50
C GLN A 351 2.94 24.84 51.97
N ARG A 352 3.82 24.42 51.04
CA ARG A 352 5.17 23.91 51.30
C ARG A 352 5.16 22.71 52.23
N GLU A 353 4.16 21.85 52.09
CA GLU A 353 4.04 20.61 52.87
C GLU A 353 5.10 19.57 52.43
N TYR A 354 5.48 19.59 51.14
CA TYR A 354 6.43 18.65 50.55
C TYR A 354 7.86 19.19 50.64
N THR A 355 8.52 18.86 51.75
CA THR A 355 9.95 19.11 51.96
C THR A 355 10.68 17.81 52.28
N ILE A 356 11.97 17.72 51.96
CA ILE A 356 12.79 16.51 52.15
C ILE A 356 12.68 15.94 53.58
N GLY A 357 12.62 16.81 54.59
CA GLY A 357 12.49 16.43 56.00
C GLY A 357 11.08 16.00 56.42
N ASN A 358 10.04 16.47 55.71
CA ASN A 358 8.63 16.32 56.07
C ASN A 358 7.87 15.33 55.18
N VAL A 359 8.52 14.62 54.26
CA VAL A 359 7.87 13.59 53.45
C VAL A 359 8.29 12.19 53.85
N SER A 360 7.38 11.24 53.66
CA SER A 360 7.63 9.81 53.72
C SER A 360 7.30 9.20 52.36
N CYS A 361 8.25 8.44 51.81
CA CYS A 361 8.11 7.78 50.53
C CYS A 361 7.78 6.31 50.70
N PHE A 362 6.93 5.78 49.84
CA PHE A 362 6.46 4.41 49.91
C PHE A 362 6.39 3.76 48.54
N MET A 363 6.58 2.43 48.48
CA MET A 363 6.38 1.62 47.28
C MET A 363 5.49 0.43 47.60
N GLU A 364 4.63 0.06 46.63
CA GLU A 364 3.76 -1.11 46.75
C GLU A 364 4.58 -2.41 46.60
N THR A 365 4.35 -3.37 47.48
CA THR A 365 4.97 -4.71 47.35
C THR A 365 4.10 -5.63 46.50
N LYS A 366 4.69 -6.70 45.94
CA LYS A 366 3.98 -7.73 45.16
C LYS A 366 2.75 -8.29 45.90
N ASP A 367 2.85 -8.45 47.21
CA ASP A 367 1.77 -8.98 48.07
C ASP A 367 0.68 -7.94 48.40
N GLY A 368 0.79 -6.72 47.87
CA GLY A 368 -0.16 -5.62 48.12
C GLY A 368 0.09 -4.88 49.43
N GLY A 369 1.27 -5.09 50.01
CA GLY A 369 1.75 -4.32 51.15
C GLY A 369 2.33 -2.98 50.72
N MET A 370 2.80 -2.23 51.72
CA MET A 370 3.46 -0.95 51.51
C MET A 370 4.82 -0.98 52.20
N LEU A 371 5.89 -0.72 51.45
CA LEU A 371 7.25 -0.63 51.96
C LEU A 371 7.62 0.85 52.10
N LYS A 372 8.01 1.28 53.30
CA LYS A 372 8.54 2.63 53.52
C LYS A 372 9.99 2.70 53.05
N LEU A 373 10.31 3.69 52.23
CA LEU A 373 11.67 3.93 51.74
C LEU A 373 12.50 4.66 52.81
N GLY A 374 13.70 4.15 53.06
CA GLY A 374 14.69 4.87 53.86
C GLY A 374 15.25 6.03 53.05
N ARG A 375 15.24 7.25 53.61
CA ARG A 375 15.66 8.47 52.89
C ARG A 375 17.06 8.38 52.28
N ARG A 376 17.99 7.76 53.01
CA ARG A 376 19.41 7.62 52.65
C ARG A 376 19.81 6.20 52.24
N VAL A 377 18.82 5.37 51.91
CA VAL A 377 19.06 3.99 51.46
C VAL A 377 19.03 4.01 49.93
N PRO A 378 20.06 3.49 49.23
CA PRO A 378 20.05 3.36 47.78
C PRO A 378 18.86 2.54 47.31
N LEU A 379 18.30 2.90 46.15
CA LEU A 379 17.16 2.17 45.59
C LEU A 379 17.48 0.70 45.29
N LEU A 380 18.73 0.38 44.95
CA LEU A 380 19.21 -0.98 44.73
C LEU A 380 18.94 -1.89 45.94
N GLU A 381 19.17 -1.41 47.17
CA GLU A 381 18.92 -2.22 48.38
C GLU A 381 17.42 -2.50 48.57
N VAL A 382 16.56 -1.55 48.18
CA VAL A 382 15.11 -1.66 48.27
C VAL A 382 14.58 -2.62 47.19
N LEU A 383 14.98 -2.39 45.94
CA LEU A 383 14.54 -3.17 44.78
C LEU A 383 15.09 -4.60 44.84
N GLY A 384 16.36 -4.77 45.28
CA GLY A 384 17.02 -6.06 45.42
C GLY A 384 16.42 -6.99 46.47
N THR A 385 15.52 -6.49 47.33
CA THR A 385 14.73 -7.36 48.21
C THR A 385 13.80 -8.32 47.46
N GLY A 386 13.51 -8.06 46.17
CA GLY A 386 12.57 -8.84 45.35
C GLY A 386 11.11 -8.77 45.82
N LYS A 387 10.79 -7.79 46.68
CA LYS A 387 9.44 -7.53 47.18
C LYS A 387 8.72 -6.48 46.35
N ILE A 388 9.46 -5.58 45.73
CA ILE A 388 8.95 -4.51 44.86
C ILE A 388 9.03 -5.00 43.42
N GLU A 389 7.95 -4.81 42.67
CA GLU A 389 7.85 -5.19 41.26
C GLU A 389 7.80 -3.92 40.41
N VAL A 390 8.65 -3.85 39.39
CA VAL A 390 8.67 -2.75 38.43
C VAL A 390 7.57 -3.01 37.41
N GLU A 391 6.58 -2.13 37.36
CA GLU A 391 5.38 -2.31 36.54
C GLU A 391 5.49 -1.47 35.28
N ASP A 392 5.32 -2.10 34.11
CA ASP A 392 5.37 -1.45 32.80
C ASP A 392 6.63 -0.60 32.61
N GLU A 393 7.79 -1.11 33.01
CA GLU A 393 9.10 -0.44 32.95
C GLU A 393 9.26 0.80 33.86
N HIS A 394 8.29 1.10 34.73
CA HIS A 394 8.31 2.27 35.60
C HIS A 394 8.30 1.92 37.08
N LEU A 395 9.07 2.68 37.87
CA LEU A 395 8.93 2.70 39.32
C LEU A 395 7.72 3.56 39.71
N ARG A 396 6.95 3.10 40.70
CA ARG A 396 5.87 3.89 41.31
C ARG A 396 6.22 4.19 42.76
N ILE A 397 6.43 5.46 43.06
CA ILE A 397 6.83 5.92 44.38
C ILE A 397 5.76 6.89 44.88
N PHE A 398 5.11 6.55 45.99
CA PHE A 398 4.16 7.42 46.66
C PHE A 398 4.89 8.36 47.61
N VAL A 399 4.66 9.65 47.48
CA VAL A 399 5.27 10.69 48.31
C VAL A 399 4.17 11.36 49.12
N VAL A 400 4.23 11.24 50.44
CA VAL A 400 3.17 11.68 51.36
C VAL A 400 3.76 12.52 52.49
N PRO A 401 3.12 13.63 52.92
CA PRO A 401 3.53 14.36 54.12
C PRO A 401 3.56 13.45 55.36
N HIS A 402 4.56 13.63 56.21
CA HIS A 402 4.90 12.70 57.29
C HIS A 402 3.78 12.56 58.32
N ASP A 403 3.08 13.66 58.61
CA ASP A 403 1.93 13.74 59.51
C ASP A 403 0.69 12.97 58.97
N LYS A 404 0.55 12.88 57.64
CA LYS A 404 -0.57 12.20 56.96
C LYS A 404 -0.26 10.75 56.60
N ALA A 405 1.00 10.34 56.65
CA ALA A 405 1.49 9.07 56.13
C ALA A 405 0.80 7.83 56.71
N ASP A 406 0.69 7.70 58.04
CA ASP A 406 0.12 6.50 58.67
C ASP A 406 -1.38 6.32 58.37
N ALA A 407 -2.11 7.43 58.33
CA ALA A 407 -3.52 7.46 57.95
C ALA A 407 -3.71 7.05 56.49
N TRP A 408 -2.89 7.60 55.59
CA TRP A 408 -2.90 7.28 54.17
C TRP A 408 -2.57 5.81 53.91
N VAL A 409 -1.52 5.25 54.52
CA VAL A 409 -1.14 3.83 54.35
C VAL A 409 -2.28 2.89 54.75
N THR A 410 -2.98 3.22 55.84
CA THR A 410 -4.11 2.42 56.33
C THR A 410 -5.29 2.45 55.35
N LYS A 411 -5.61 3.65 54.84
CA LYS A 411 -6.65 3.85 53.82
C LYS A 411 -6.32 3.10 52.52
N TYR A 412 -5.11 3.28 52.00
CA TYR A 412 -4.67 2.67 50.75
C TYR A 412 -4.68 1.13 50.80
N LYS A 413 -4.19 0.52 51.90
CA LYS A 413 -4.23 -0.94 52.06
C LYS A 413 -5.66 -1.50 52.03
N LYS A 414 -6.61 -0.78 52.63
CA LYS A 414 -8.03 -1.18 52.62
C LYS A 414 -8.61 -1.10 51.20
N GLU A 415 -8.32 -0.02 50.47
CA GLU A 415 -8.79 0.19 49.09
C GLU A 415 -8.19 -0.86 48.13
N ARG A 416 -6.89 -1.12 48.20
CA ARG A 416 -6.22 -2.15 47.38
C ARG A 416 -6.69 -3.57 47.68
N ALA A 417 -6.96 -3.91 48.94
CA ALA A 417 -7.51 -5.21 49.28
C ALA A 417 -8.89 -5.42 48.64
N ALA A 418 -9.74 -4.38 48.62
CA ALA A 418 -11.03 -4.42 47.96
C ALA A 418 -10.90 -4.53 46.43
N GLU A 419 -9.97 -3.79 45.82
CA GLU A 419 -9.69 -3.84 44.39
C GLU A 419 -9.20 -5.21 43.93
N ARG A 420 -8.21 -5.80 44.62
CA ARG A 420 -7.70 -7.15 44.32
C ARG A 420 -8.77 -8.22 44.49
N ALA A 421 -9.63 -8.10 45.50
CA ALA A 421 -10.77 -9.00 45.68
C ALA A 421 -11.75 -8.91 44.49
N ALA A 422 -12.02 -7.69 44.01
CA ALA A 422 -12.86 -7.46 42.83
C ALA A 422 -12.22 -8.00 41.54
N GLU A 423 -10.90 -7.85 41.36
CA GLU A 423 -10.17 -8.37 40.21
C GLU A 423 -10.15 -9.91 40.20
N MET A 424 -9.92 -10.54 41.36
CA MET A 424 -10.02 -12.01 41.49
C MET A 424 -11.43 -12.52 41.22
N ALA A 425 -12.46 -11.79 41.66
CA ALA A 425 -13.85 -12.13 41.37
C ALA A 425 -14.15 -12.05 39.86
N LYS A 426 -13.66 -11.02 39.17
CA LYS A 426 -13.74 -10.89 37.70
C LYS A 426 -13.01 -12.02 36.98
N LYS A 427 -11.78 -12.37 37.38
CA LYS A 427 -11.02 -13.50 36.80
C LYS A 427 -11.71 -14.85 37.01
N ARG A 428 -12.37 -15.06 38.16
CA ARG A 428 -13.16 -16.27 38.43
C ARG A 428 -14.43 -16.33 37.59
N ALA A 429 -15.12 -15.20 37.38
CA ALA A 429 -16.28 -15.11 36.52
C ALA A 429 -15.93 -15.33 35.03
N GLY A 430 -14.76 -14.86 34.58
CA GLY A 430 -14.29 -15.05 33.20
C GLY A 430 -13.83 -16.46 32.86
N ARG A 431 -13.37 -17.27 33.83
CA ARG A 431 -12.98 -18.68 33.61
C ARG A 431 -14.15 -19.66 33.46
N GLY A 432 -15.40 -19.22 33.65
CA GLY A 432 -16.61 -20.05 33.50
C GLY A 432 -17.11 -20.23 32.06
N GLN A 433 -16.55 -19.51 31.09
CA GLN A 433 -16.87 -19.63 29.66
C GLN A 433 -15.59 -19.55 28.85
N GLY A 434 -15.09 -20.70 28.37
CA GLY A 434 -13.91 -20.75 27.50
C GLY A 434 -13.04 -21.98 27.74
N GLY A 435 -13.61 -23.16 27.51
CA GLY A 435 -12.80 -24.36 27.33
C GLY A 435 -12.19 -24.36 25.93
N GLY A 436 -10.87 -24.53 25.85
CA GLY A 436 -10.15 -24.99 24.67
C GLY A 436 -9.80 -23.91 23.65
N ASP A 437 -8.65 -23.26 23.81
CA ASP A 437 -7.61 -23.32 22.78
C ASP A 437 -6.26 -22.88 23.36
N VAL A 438 -5.32 -23.82 23.39
CA VAL A 438 -3.90 -23.54 23.65
C VAL A 438 -3.34 -22.98 22.36
N VAL A 439 -3.25 -21.65 22.29
CA VAL A 439 -2.50 -20.97 21.24
C VAL A 439 -1.16 -20.54 21.82
N VAL A 440 -0.14 -21.36 21.55
CA VAL A 440 1.26 -20.94 21.64
C VAL A 440 1.50 -20.02 20.45
N TYR A 441 1.65 -18.72 20.67
CA TYR A 441 2.36 -17.85 19.74
C TYR A 441 3.67 -17.41 20.36
N GLY A 442 4.74 -18.01 19.84
CA GLY A 442 6.09 -17.46 19.91
C GLY A 442 6.12 -16.07 19.27
N GLY A 443 7.12 -15.31 19.71
CA GLY A 443 7.31 -13.93 19.33
C GLY A 443 7.49 -13.67 17.83
N ALA A 444 7.57 -12.38 17.55
CA ALA A 444 7.62 -11.69 16.26
C ALA A 444 6.26 -11.28 15.69
N SER A 445 5.95 -9.98 15.82
CA SER A 445 5.19 -9.19 14.84
C SER A 445 5.38 -7.71 15.19
N ARG A 446 6.29 -7.02 14.51
CA ARG A 446 6.04 -6.23 13.28
C ARG A 446 5.01 -5.12 13.50
N LEU A 447 5.50 -3.95 13.86
CA LEU A 447 4.83 -2.67 13.64
C LEU A 447 4.64 -2.47 12.14
N ARG A 448 3.38 -2.41 11.68
CA ARG A 448 3.05 -1.81 10.39
C ARG A 448 2.86 -0.33 10.63
N GLU A 449 3.71 0.48 10.01
CA GLU A 449 3.46 1.90 9.83
C GLU A 449 2.21 2.07 8.95
N ALA A 450 1.26 2.85 9.45
CA ALA A 450 0.17 3.37 8.66
C ALA A 450 0.67 4.63 7.94
N SER A 451 0.85 4.54 6.63
CA SER A 451 0.91 5.71 5.75
C SER A 451 -0.52 6.11 5.39
N PHE A 452 -0.88 7.36 5.66
CA PHE A 452 -1.93 8.09 4.96
C PHE A 452 -1.27 9.14 4.08
#